data_AF-A0A367HIP5-F1
#
_entry.id   AF-A0A367HIP5-F1
#
_cell.length_a   1.000
_cell.length_b   1.000
_cell.length_c   1.000
_cell.angle_alpha   90.00
_cell.angle_beta   90.00
_cell.angle_gamma   90.00
#
_symmetry.space_group_name_H-M   'P 1'
#
loop_
_entity.id
_entity.type
_entity.pdbx_description
1 polymer ?
#
loop_
_entity_poly.entity_id
_entity_poly.type
_entity_poly.pdbx_seq_one_letter_code
_entity_poly.pdbx_strand_id
1 'polypeptide(L)'
;MSSSLAKPSDGDNRYKSVQAKLDRLGKTLDDATLELEGLHRSMRANASRTEGVATDIENADLDPKFVEMTNLVAVALGGAAVQARRLSDTANETATLTHQTKHTHSRLYGALDDIRSNRSEKTPRPGFLTR
;
A
#
# COMPACT_ATOMS: atom_id res chain seq x y z
N MET A 1 0.67 -10.46 33.22
CA MET A 1 1.51 -10.47 32.01
C MET A 1 1.53 -9.07 31.42
N SER A 2 2.53 -8.26 31.77
CA SER A 2 2.64 -6.89 31.26
C SER A 2 3.42 -6.91 29.95
N SER A 3 2.73 -6.66 28.84
CA SER A 3 3.34 -6.43 27.53
C SER A 3 4.00 -5.04 27.55
N SER A 4 5.33 -4.99 27.54
CA SER A 4 6.03 -3.75 27.27
C SER A 4 5.91 -3.46 25.77
N LEU A 5 5.09 -2.48 25.40
CA LEU A 5 5.26 -1.82 24.11
C LEU A 5 6.65 -1.18 24.13
N ALA A 6 7.60 -1.79 23.40
CA ALA A 6 8.94 -1.26 23.25
C ALA A 6 8.83 0.19 22.79
N LYS A 7 9.37 1.14 23.59
CA LYS A 7 9.54 2.53 23.14
C LYS A 7 10.27 2.47 21.80
N PRO A 8 9.79 3.15 20.74
CA PRO A 8 10.56 3.28 19.51
C PRO A 8 11.97 3.71 19.90
N SER A 9 12.97 2.88 19.58
CA SER A 9 14.32 3.27 19.92
C SER A 9 14.63 4.56 19.17
N ASP A 10 15.41 5.46 19.75
CA ASP A 10 15.78 6.74 19.11
C ASP A 10 16.43 6.53 17.72
N GLY A 11 16.86 5.30 17.40
CA GLY A 11 17.31 4.86 16.08
C GLY A 11 16.21 4.79 15.01
N ASP A 12 14.97 4.46 15.38
CA ASP A 12 13.86 4.30 14.44
C ASP A 12 13.38 5.61 13.81
N ASN A 13 13.66 6.73 14.48
CA ASN A 13 13.27 8.08 14.05
C ASN A 13 14.47 8.90 13.53
N ARG A 14 15.66 8.29 13.38
CA ARG A 14 16.80 8.97 12.76
C ARG A 14 16.50 9.29 11.30
N TYR A 15 17.06 10.39 10.81
CA TYR A 15 16.89 10.85 9.44
C TYR A 15 17.00 9.72 8.40
N LYS A 16 18.10 8.95 8.43
CA LYS A 16 18.33 7.83 7.50
C LYS A 16 17.28 6.73 7.62
N SER A 17 16.79 6.46 8.83
CA SER A 17 15.74 5.46 9.06
C SER A 17 14.41 5.92 8.47
N VAL A 18 14.03 7.19 8.69
CA VAL A 18 12.82 7.78 8.10
C VAL A 18 12.90 7.81 6.57
N GLN A 19 14.04 8.23 6.01
CA GLN A 19 14.28 8.20 4.56
C GLN A 19 14.11 6.80 3.96
N ALA A 20 14.69 5.79 4.61
CA ALA A 20 14.57 4.41 4.17
C ALA A 20 13.13 3.86 4.29
N LYS A 21 12.42 4.21 5.37
CA LYS A 21 11.02 3.83 5.56
C LYS A 21 10.12 4.45 4.50
N LEU A 22 10.29 5.74 4.19
CA LEU A 22 9.53 6.42 3.15
C LEU A 22 9.85 5.87 1.76
N ASP A 23 11.12 5.58 1.47
CA ASP A 23 11.52 4.95 0.19
C ASP A 23 10.88 3.58 0.01
N ARG A 24 10.93 2.74 1.05
CA ARG A 24 10.30 1.42 1.04
C ARG A 24 8.79 1.52 0.89
N LEU A 25 8.15 2.41 1.65
CA LEU A 25 6.71 2.61 1.59
C LEU A 25 6.27 3.05 0.19
N GLY A 26 6.96 4.02 -0.41
CA GLY A 26 6.66 4.49 -1.76
C GLY A 26 6.73 3.36 -2.79
N LYS A 27 7.82 2.59 -2.79
CA LYS A 27 8.00 1.44 -3.70
C LYS A 27 6.91 0.38 -3.52
N THR A 28 6.58 0.03 -2.27
CA THR A 28 5.52 -0.96 -2.01
C THR A 28 4.15 -0.47 -2.50
N LEU A 29 3.87 0.84 -2.41
CA LEU A 29 2.64 1.40 -2.94
C LEU A 29 2.62 1.46 -4.47
N ASP A 30 3.77 1.73 -5.11
CA ASP A 30 3.93 1.65 -6.57
C ASP A 30 3.66 0.21 -7.06
N ASP A 31 4.25 -0.79 -6.41
CA ASP A 31 4.03 -2.21 -6.72
C ASP A 31 2.56 -2.61 -6.51
N ALA A 32 1.98 -2.24 -5.37
CA ALA A 32 0.58 -2.52 -5.05
C ALA A 32 -0.38 -1.89 -6.08
N THR A 33 -0.06 -0.70 -6.58
CA THR A 33 -0.84 -0.03 -7.64
C THR A 33 -0.92 -0.93 -8.88
N LEU A 34 0.21 -1.46 -9.34
CA LEU A 34 0.28 -2.34 -10.52
C LEU A 34 -0.46 -3.66 -10.30
N GLU A 35 -0.30 -4.27 -9.13
CA GLU A 35 -1.00 -5.51 -8.78
C GLU A 35 -2.52 -5.31 -8.75
N LEU A 36 -3.00 -4.21 -8.15
CA LEU A 36 -4.41 -3.88 -8.07
C LEU A 36 -5.01 -3.54 -9.45
N GLU A 37 -4.25 -2.90 -10.34
CA GLU A 37 -4.68 -2.73 -11.73
C GLU A 37 -4.82 -4.06 -12.46
N GLY A 38 -3.86 -4.97 -12.27
CA GLY A 38 -3.91 -6.34 -12.79
C GLY A 38 -5.14 -7.08 -12.30
N LEU A 39 -5.41 -7.02 -10.99
CA LEU A 39 -6.58 -7.63 -10.37
C LEU A 39 -7.89 -7.04 -10.92
N HIS A 40 -7.99 -5.71 -11.05
CA HIS A 40 -9.14 -5.02 -11.64
C HIS A 40 -9.41 -5.52 -13.07
N ARG A 41 -8.37 -5.59 -13.92
CA ARG A 41 -8.51 -6.09 -15.30
C ARG A 41 -8.99 -7.54 -15.32
N SER A 42 -8.41 -8.40 -14.46
CA SER A 42 -8.80 -9.81 -14.36
C SER A 42 -10.24 -9.98 -13.91
N MET A 43 -10.67 -9.25 -12.88
CA MET A 43 -12.05 -9.30 -12.38
C MET A 43 -13.06 -8.86 -13.45
N ARG A 44 -12.78 -7.80 -14.22
CA ARG A 44 -13.64 -7.40 -15.34
C ARG A 44 -13.71 -8.46 -16.43
N ALA A 45 -12.57 -9.02 -16.82
CA ALA A 45 -12.53 -10.08 -17.82
C ALA A 45 -13.34 -11.31 -17.36
N ASN A 46 -13.20 -11.70 -16.10
CA ASN A 46 -13.97 -12.81 -15.53
C ASN A 46 -15.46 -12.48 -15.42
N ALA A 47 -15.85 -11.25 -15.06
CA ALA A 47 -17.25 -10.83 -15.04
C ALA A 47 -17.89 -11.00 -16.43
N SER A 48 -17.27 -10.44 -17.48
CA SER A 48 -17.76 -10.56 -18.86
C SER A 48 -17.78 -12.01 -19.36
N ARG A 49 -16.77 -12.81 -18.98
CA ARG A 49 -16.77 -14.25 -19.30
C ARG A 49 -17.94 -14.97 -18.62
N THR A 50 -18.20 -14.67 -17.35
CA THR A 50 -19.30 -15.27 -16.59
C THR A 50 -20.66 -14.87 -17.15
N GLU A 51 -20.85 -13.62 -17.59
CA GLU A 51 -22.06 -13.21 -18.32
C GLU A 51 -22.27 -14.04 -19.58
N GLY A 52 -21.22 -14.24 -20.39
CA GLY A 52 -21.29 -15.11 -21.58
C GLY A 52 -21.68 -16.54 -21.25
N VAL A 53 -21.12 -17.11 -20.17
CA VAL A 53 -21.50 -18.45 -19.69
C VAL A 53 -22.96 -18.50 -19.25
N ALA A 54 -23.49 -17.44 -18.61
CA ALA A 54 -24.91 -17.40 -18.24
C ALA A 54 -25.81 -17.46 -19.48
N THR A 55 -25.44 -16.73 -20.54
CA THR A 55 -26.13 -16.80 -21.84
C THR A 55 -26.02 -18.19 -22.48
N ASP A 56 -24.86 -18.84 -22.42
CA ASP A 56 -24.68 -20.20 -22.95
C ASP A 56 -25.54 -21.23 -22.19
N ILE A 57 -25.66 -21.08 -20.86
CA ILE A 57 -26.52 -21.93 -20.01
C ILE A 57 -27.99 -21.72 -20.37
N GLU A 58 -28.42 -20.48 -20.55
CA GLU A 58 -29.79 -20.12 -20.93
C GLU A 58 -30.14 -20.74 -22.30
N ASN A 59 -29.23 -20.65 -23.28
CA ASN A 59 -29.43 -21.23 -24.60
C ASN A 59 -29.39 -22.77 -24.62
N ALA A 60 -28.83 -23.39 -23.59
CA ALA A 60 -28.77 -24.85 -23.44
C ALA A 60 -30.02 -25.43 -22.76
N ASP A 61 -31.01 -24.60 -22.43
CA ASP A 61 -32.28 -25.00 -21.79
C ASP A 61 -32.05 -25.75 -20.46
N LEU A 62 -30.98 -25.37 -19.75
CA LEU A 62 -30.66 -25.87 -18.41
C LEU A 62 -31.55 -25.20 -17.36
N ASP A 63 -31.53 -25.73 -16.12
CA ASP A 63 -32.30 -25.18 -15.01
C ASP A 63 -31.98 -23.66 -14.83
N PRO A 64 -33.00 -22.77 -14.85
CA PRO A 64 -32.83 -21.33 -14.72
C PRO A 64 -32.02 -20.89 -13.48
N LYS A 65 -32.00 -21.71 -12.43
CA LYS A 65 -31.17 -21.46 -11.25
C LYS A 65 -29.68 -21.34 -11.58
N PHE A 66 -29.18 -22.06 -12.58
CA PHE A 66 -27.77 -21.95 -12.99
C PHE A 66 -27.49 -20.63 -13.71
N VAL A 67 -28.46 -20.09 -14.46
CA VAL A 67 -28.35 -18.76 -15.07
C VAL A 67 -28.28 -17.70 -13.97
N GLU A 68 -29.18 -17.76 -12.99
CA GLU A 68 -29.22 -16.83 -11.86
C GLU A 68 -27.92 -16.86 -11.05
N MET A 69 -27.45 -18.05 -10.64
CA MET A 69 -26.21 -18.17 -9.87
C MET A 69 -24.99 -17.66 -10.64
N THR A 70 -24.92 -17.92 -11.95
CA THR A 70 -23.84 -17.43 -12.81
C THR A 70 -23.87 -15.90 -12.91
N ASN A 71 -25.04 -15.31 -13.12
CA ASN A 71 -25.21 -13.86 -13.16
C ASN A 71 -24.83 -13.17 -11.84
N LEU A 72 -25.15 -13.77 -10.69
CA LEU A 72 -24.73 -13.25 -9.38
C LEU A 72 -23.19 -13.19 -9.25
N VAL A 73 -22.48 -14.19 -9.79
CA VAL A 73 -21.01 -14.18 -9.80
C VAL A 73 -20.47 -13.08 -10.69
N ALA A 74 -21.06 -12.85 -11.87
CA ALA A 74 -20.67 -11.75 -12.76
C ALA A 74 -20.82 -10.38 -12.08
N VAL A 75 -21.98 -10.15 -11.43
CA VAL A 75 -22.25 -8.91 -10.67
C VAL A 75 -21.25 -8.74 -9.54
N ALA A 76 -20.97 -9.79 -8.76
CA ALA A 76 -20.01 -9.74 -7.67
C ALA A 76 -18.59 -9.40 -8.16
N LEU A 77 -18.15 -9.99 -9.28
CA LEU A 77 -16.86 -9.69 -9.91
C LEU A 77 -16.79 -8.26 -10.43
N GLY A 78 -17.86 -7.77 -11.05
CA GLY A 78 -17.96 -6.37 -11.50
C GLY A 78 -17.87 -5.39 -10.32
N GLY A 79 -18.57 -5.67 -9.23
CA GLY A 79 -18.50 -4.88 -8.00
C GLY A 79 -17.12 -4.90 -7.35
N ALA A 80 -16.48 -6.06 -7.29
CA ALA A 80 -15.12 -6.22 -6.76
C ALA A 80 -14.08 -5.48 -7.62
N ALA A 81 -14.23 -5.51 -8.94
CA ALA A 81 -13.35 -4.78 -9.86
C ALA A 81 -13.37 -3.27 -9.55
N VAL A 82 -14.54 -2.68 -9.31
CA VAL A 82 -14.66 -1.26 -8.94
C VAL A 82 -13.88 -0.95 -7.65
N GLN A 83 -13.92 -1.84 -6.65
CA GLN A 83 -13.16 -1.63 -5.42
C GLN A 83 -11.66 -1.80 -5.63
N ALA A 84 -11.22 -2.78 -6.41
CA ALA A 84 -9.82 -2.96 -6.77
C ALA A 84 -9.26 -1.71 -7.48
N ARG A 85 -10.07 -1.09 -8.36
CA ARG A 85 -9.70 0.18 -9.01
C ARG A 85 -9.53 1.32 -8.01
N ARG A 86 -10.47 1.50 -7.08
CA ARG A 86 -10.37 2.54 -6.04
C ARG A 86 -9.15 2.38 -5.15
N LEU A 87 -8.83 1.13 -4.78
CA LEU A 87 -7.62 0.82 -4.01
C LEU A 87 -6.35 1.15 -4.81
N SER A 88 -6.32 0.85 -6.11
CA SER A 88 -5.21 1.20 -6.99
C SER A 88 -5.00 2.72 -7.06
N ASP A 89 -6.08 3.48 -7.28
CA ASP A 89 -6.02 4.95 -7.33
C ASP A 89 -5.52 5.53 -5.97
N THR A 90 -5.98 4.96 -4.85
CA THR A 90 -5.55 5.36 -3.49
C THR A 90 -4.08 5.02 -3.23
N ALA A 91 -3.62 3.85 -3.65
CA ALA A 91 -2.22 3.44 -3.51
C ALA A 91 -1.30 4.38 -4.29
N ASN A 92 -1.67 4.73 -5.52
CA ASN A 92 -0.93 5.66 -6.37
C ASN A 92 -0.86 7.08 -5.77
N GLU A 93 -1.98 7.60 -5.25
CA GLU A 93 -2.00 8.90 -4.57
C GLU A 93 -1.11 8.88 -3.33
N THR A 94 -1.20 7.82 -2.53
CA THR A 94 -0.39 7.66 -1.30
C THR A 94 1.10 7.51 -1.63
N ALA A 95 1.45 6.82 -2.72
CA ALA A 95 2.83 6.70 -3.19
C ALA A 95 3.38 8.08 -3.56
N THR A 96 2.60 8.86 -4.31
CA THR A 96 2.95 10.24 -4.69
C THR A 96 3.21 11.11 -3.46
N LEU A 97 2.30 11.10 -2.48
CA LEU A 97 2.47 11.84 -1.22
C LEU A 97 3.69 11.36 -0.43
N THR A 98 3.97 10.05 -0.43
CA THR A 98 5.13 9.47 0.24
C THR A 98 6.43 9.95 -0.39
N HIS A 99 6.52 9.95 -1.72
CA HIS A 99 7.69 10.46 -2.46
C HIS A 99 7.90 11.96 -2.22
N GLN A 100 6.82 12.75 -2.23
CA GLN A 100 6.88 14.18 -1.88
C GLN A 100 7.32 14.42 -0.44
N THR A 101 6.83 13.61 0.49
CA THR A 101 7.21 13.68 1.91
C THR A 101 8.68 13.34 2.09
N LYS A 102 9.18 12.29 1.43
CA LYS A 102 10.60 11.90 1.40
C LYS A 102 11.48 13.05 0.91
N HIS A 103 11.09 13.67 -0.20
CA HIS A 103 11.80 14.81 -0.78
C HIS A 103 11.82 16.02 0.19
N THR A 104 10.67 16.36 0.76
CA THR A 104 10.54 17.47 1.72
C THR A 104 11.35 17.22 2.98
N HIS A 105 11.30 16.01 3.53
CA HIS A 105 12.09 15.59 4.69
C HIS A 105 13.60 15.66 4.41
N SER A 106 14.02 15.27 3.20
CA SER A 106 15.42 15.41 2.75
C SER A 106 15.85 16.88 2.75
N ARG A 107 15.03 17.75 2.16
CA ARG A 107 15.29 19.19 2.06
C ARG A 107 15.41 19.87 3.43
N LEU A 108 14.56 19.49 4.38
CA LEU A 108 14.52 20.12 5.71
C LEU A 108 15.61 19.59 6.65
N TYR A 109 15.90 18.28 6.60
CA TYR A 109 16.71 17.63 7.63
C TYR A 109 18.02 17.01 7.12
N GLY A 110 18.25 16.97 5.81
CA GLY A 110 19.45 16.36 5.23
C GLY A 110 20.73 17.02 5.73
N ALA A 111 20.83 18.34 5.63
CA ALA A 111 21.99 19.09 6.12
C ALA A 111 22.23 18.91 7.63
N LEU A 112 21.15 18.79 8.42
CA LEU A 112 21.24 18.54 9.86
C LEU A 112 21.78 17.13 10.16
N ASP A 113 21.37 16.12 9.39
CA ASP A 113 21.92 14.77 9.51
C ASP A 113 23.39 14.70 9.10
N ASP A 114 23.81 15.45 8.07
CA ASP A 114 25.21 15.53 7.63
C ASP A 114 26.10 16.14 8.72
N ILE A 115 25.67 17.25 9.33
CA ILE A 115 26.39 17.88 10.46
C ILE A 115 26.47 16.91 11.63
N ARG A 116 25.37 16.23 11.97
CA ARG A 116 25.34 15.26 13.07
C ARG A 116 26.24 14.05 12.80
N SER A 117 26.28 13.58 11.55
CA SER A 117 27.05 12.40 11.14
C SER A 117 28.56 12.68 11.06
N ASN A 118 28.96 13.91 10.72
CA ASN A 118 30.36 14.31 10.60
C ASN A 118 31.00 14.82 11.91
N ARG A 119 30.25 14.86 13.00
CA ARG A 119 30.75 15.27 14.31
C ARG A 119 31.66 14.18 14.91
N SER A 120 32.92 14.51 15.20
CA SER A 120 33.87 13.62 15.91
C SER A 120 33.59 13.52 17.42
N GLU A 121 33.05 14.58 18.01
CA GLU A 121 32.75 14.64 19.43
C GLU A 121 31.42 13.95 19.79
N LYS A 122 31.44 13.12 20.83
CA LYS A 122 30.22 12.50 21.37
C LYS A 122 29.41 13.55 22.14
N THR A 123 28.12 13.71 21.79
CA THR A 123 27.17 14.44 22.64
C THR A 123 27.05 13.68 23.98
N PRO A 124 27.16 14.37 25.13
CA PRO A 124 27.00 13.71 26.43
C PRO A 124 25.65 13.01 26.52
N ARG A 125 25.63 11.79 27.07
CA ARG A 125 24.39 11.04 27.24
C ARG A 125 23.48 11.77 28.24
N PRO A 126 22.14 11.67 28.09
CA PRO A 126 21.20 12.17 29.10
C PRO A 126 21.61 11.65 30.50
N GLY A 127 21.72 12.56 31.48
CA GLY A 127 22.20 12.25 32.83
C GLY A 127 23.69 12.56 33.10
N PHE A 128 24.45 13.03 32.10
CA PHE A 128 25.87 13.38 32.28
C PHE A 128 26.13 14.49 33.30
N LEU A 129 25.19 15.42 33.49
CA LEU A 129 25.35 16.59 34.38
C LEU A 129 24.78 16.41 35.79
N THR A 130 24.05 15.32 36.04
CA THR A 130 23.50 14.98 37.35
C THR A 130 24.51 14.09 38.07
N ARG A 131 25.42 14.71 38.83
CA ARG A 131 26.29 14.05 39.81
C ARG A 131 25.64 14.08 41.18
#